data_AF-A0A354YYL1-F1
#
_entry.id   AF-A0A354YYL1-F1
#
_cell.length_a   1.000
_cell.length_b   1.000
_cell.length_c   1.000
_cell.angle_alpha   90.00
_cell.angle_beta   90.00
_cell.angle_gamma   90.00
#
_symmetry.space_group_name_H-M   'P 1'
#
loop_
_entity.id
_entity.type
_entity.pdbx_description
1 polymer ?
#
loop_
_entity_poly.entity_id
_entity_poly.type
_entity_poly.pdbx_seq_one_letter_code
_entity_poly.pdbx_strand_id
1 'polypeptide(L)' 'MTRRAILIVLDSAGIGEMEDSSLYGDQGSNTIVNTARAVGGLELPRMQSLGLGNLDEIPG' A
#
# COMPACT_ATOMS: atom_id res chain seq x y z
N MET A 1 8.59 11.84 -30.80
CA MET A 1 8.53 11.30 -29.42
C MET A 1 7.26 10.48 -29.29
N THR A 2 7.37 9.16 -29.22
CA THR A 2 6.21 8.30 -28.91
C THR A 2 5.85 8.49 -27.44
N ARG A 3 4.66 9.00 -27.15
CA ARG A 3 4.15 9.10 -25.78
C ARG A 3 3.77 7.68 -25.34
N ARG A 4 4.44 7.17 -24.32
CA ARG A 4 4.17 5.86 -23.72
C ARG A 4 3.95 6.05 -22.22
N ALA A 5 2.99 5.34 -21.67
CA ALA A 5 2.82 5.19 -20.23
C ALA A 5 3.10 3.73 -19.87
N ILE A 6 3.72 3.50 -18.70
CA ILE A 6 3.89 2.18 -18.11
C ILE A 6 2.96 2.14 -16.90
N LEU A 7 1.97 1.25 -16.94
CA LEU A 7 1.03 1.03 -15.85
C LEU A 7 1.35 -0.31 -15.20
N ILE A 8 1.53 -0.29 -13.88
CA ILE A 8 1.75 -1.48 -13.06
C ILE A 8 0.62 -1.52 -12.04
N VAL A 9 -0.15 -2.60 -12.04
CA VAL A 9 -1.18 -2.85 -11.03
C VAL A 9 -0.64 -3.88 -10.06
N LEU A 10 -0.48 -3.48 -8.80
CA LEU A 10 -0.20 -4.39 -7.71
C LEU A 10 -1.54 -4.86 -7.16
N ASP A 11 -2.01 -6.00 -7.65
CA ASP A 11 -3.32 -6.54 -7.27
C ASP A 11 -3.40 -6.74 -5.75
N SER A 12 -4.53 -6.37 -5.16
CA SER A 12 -4.83 -6.42 -3.71
C SER A 12 -3.95 -5.59 -2.75
N ALA A 13 -2.97 -4.82 -3.24
CA ALA A 13 -2.04 -4.05 -2.39
C ALA A 13 -2.65 -2.75 -1.83
N GLY A 14 -3.62 -2.87 -0.93
CA GLY A 14 -4.29 -1.74 -0.27
C GLY A 14 -3.43 -1.03 0.79
N ILE A 15 -3.66 0.27 0.98
CA ILE A 15 -2.93 1.15 1.91
C ILE A 15 -3.82 1.67 3.06
N GLY A 16 -4.91 0.96 3.37
CA GLY A 16 -5.89 1.36 4.37
C GLY A 16 -7.31 1.12 3.92
N GLU A 17 -8.21 1.13 4.88
CA GLU A 17 -9.64 0.99 4.66
C GLU A 17 -10.25 2.25 4.01
N MET A 18 -11.35 2.08 3.29
CA MET A 18 -12.17 3.19 2.80
C MET A 18 -13.23 3.59 3.84
N GLU A 19 -13.82 4.78 3.69
CA GLU A 19 -14.85 5.30 4.60
C GLU A 19 -16.09 4.40 4.74
N ASP A 20 -16.37 3.58 3.71
CA ASP A 20 -17.49 2.66 3.64
C ASP A 20 -17.13 1.21 4.05
N SER A 21 -15.92 0.96 4.58
CA SER A 21 -15.43 -0.38 4.97
C SER A 21 -16.39 -1.14 5.87
N SER A 22 -17.10 -0.42 6.74
CA SER A 22 -18.12 -0.97 7.65
C SER A 22 -19.28 -1.67 6.93
N LEU A 23 -19.62 -1.25 5.70
CA LEU A 23 -20.67 -1.90 4.90
C LEU A 23 -20.26 -3.28 4.38
N TYR A 24 -18.94 -3.54 4.32
CA TYR A 24 -18.36 -4.77 3.77
C TYR A 24 -17.74 -5.67 4.86
N GLY A 25 -17.71 -5.21 6.11
CA GLY A 25 -17.08 -5.94 7.21
C GLY A 25 -15.55 -5.86 7.23
N ASP A 26 -14.97 -4.92 6.49
CA ASP A 26 -13.51 -4.74 6.34
C ASP A 26 -12.95 -3.61 7.19
N GLN A 27 -13.68 -3.22 8.25
CA GLN A 27 -13.26 -2.13 9.11
C GLN A 27 -11.91 -2.42 9.80
N GLY A 28 -11.00 -1.46 9.76
CA GLY A 28 -9.62 -1.57 10.24
C GLY A 28 -8.67 -2.31 9.29
N SER A 29 -9.08 -2.67 8.07
CA SER A 29 -8.19 -3.28 7.08
C SER A 29 -7.09 -2.31 6.63
N ASN A 30 -5.86 -2.81 6.53
CA ASN A 30 -4.73 -2.08 5.93
C ASN A 30 -3.68 -3.09 5.47
N THR A 31 -3.74 -3.50 4.20
CA THR A 31 -2.95 -4.64 3.68
C THR A 31 -1.45 -4.43 3.83
N ILE A 32 -0.92 -3.32 3.30
CA ILE A 32 0.53 -3.05 3.30
C ILE A 32 1.05 -2.89 4.72
N VAL A 33 0.38 -2.10 5.55
CA VAL A 33 0.82 -1.84 6.93
C VAL A 33 0.72 -3.11 7.79
N ASN A 34 -0.36 -3.87 7.69
CA ASN A 34 -0.50 -5.11 8.46
C ASN A 34 0.49 -6.19 7.99
N THR A 35 0.80 -6.24 6.69
CA THR A 35 1.86 -7.12 6.18
C THR A 35 3.20 -6.74 6.78
N ALA A 36 3.58 -5.46 6.74
CA ALA A 36 4.81 -4.97 7.36
C ALA A 36 4.90 -5.31 8.84
N ARG A 37 3.83 -5.10 9.61
CA ARG A 37 3.77 -5.49 11.03
C ARG A 37 3.96 -6.99 11.22
N ALA A 38 3.30 -7.81 10.40
CA ALA A 38 3.34 -9.27 10.54
C ALA A 38 4.71 -9.87 10.22
N VAL A 39 5.44 -9.29 9.27
CA VAL A 39 6.75 -9.82 8.81
C VAL A 39 7.96 -9.13 9.46
N GLY A 40 7.74 -8.18 10.36
CA GLY A 40 8.82 -7.47 11.06
C GLY A 40 9.42 -6.27 10.30
N GLY A 41 8.71 -5.77 9.28
CA GLY A 41 9.09 -4.62 8.46
C GLY A 41 9.15 -4.96 6.96
N LEU A 42 8.89 -3.97 6.10
CA LEU A 42 9.05 -4.08 4.64
C LEU A 42 10.20 -3.21 4.12
N GLU A 43 11.31 -3.84 3.76
CA GLU A 43 12.43 -3.14 3.11
C GLU A 43 12.16 -2.92 1.61
N LEU A 44 11.49 -1.80 1.27
CA LEU A 44 11.12 -1.44 -0.10
C LEU A 44 11.73 -0.10 -0.55
N PRO A 45 13.07 0.05 -0.56
CA PRO A 45 13.73 1.36 -0.75
C PRO A 45 13.39 2.05 -2.06
N ARG A 46 13.11 1.28 -3.13
CA ARG A 46 12.68 1.84 -4.43
C ARG A 46 11.23 2.32 -4.41
N MET A 47 10.33 1.66 -3.69
CA MET A 47 8.95 2.13 -3.58
C MET A 47 8.88 3.33 -2.62
N GLN A 48 9.69 3.32 -1.57
CA GLN A 48 9.86 4.48 -0.69
C GLN A 48 10.34 5.70 -1.46
N SER A 49 11.36 5.57 -2.33
CA SER A 49 11.84 6.69 -3.14
C SER A 49 10.82 7.19 -4.17
N LEU A 50 9.88 6.33 -4.59
CA LEU A 50 8.72 6.71 -5.40
C LEU A 50 7.58 7.35 -4.59
N GLY A 51 7.66 7.35 -3.26
CA GLY A 51 6.73 8.03 -2.36
C GLY A 51 5.78 7.12 -1.57
N LEU A 52 5.97 5.79 -1.56
CA LEU A 52 5.10 4.88 -0.80
C LEU A 52 5.02 5.25 0.68
N GLY A 53 6.16 5.55 1.32
CA GLY A 53 6.22 5.91 2.74
C GLY A 53 5.64 7.29 3.07
N ASN A 54 5.21 8.06 2.07
CA ASN A 54 4.49 9.32 2.30
C ASN A 54 2.98 9.09 2.43
N LEU A 55 2.49 7.90 2.11
CA LEU A 55 1.06 7.57 2.15
C LEU A 55 0.60 7.20 3.57
N ASP A 56 1.43 6.48 4.33
CA ASP A 56 1.13 6.03 5.69
C ASP A 56 2.44 5.65 6.41
N GLU A 57 2.39 5.46 7.73
CA GLU A 57 3.50 4.93 8.53
C GLU A 57 3.58 3.40 8.37
N ILE A 58 4.45 2.96 7.47
CA ILE A 58 4.69 1.53 7.17
C ILE A 58 5.97 1.09 7.89
N PRO A 59 5.92 0.08 8.78
CA PRO A 59 7.11 -0.43 9.44
C PRO A 59 8.15 -1.02 8.47
N GLY A 60 9.43 -0.80 8.75
CA GLY A 60 10.56 -1.29 7.95
C GLY A 60 11.31 -0.18 7.23
#